data_AF-A0A7X4JUR4-F1
#
_entry.id   AF-A0A7X4JUR4-F1
#
_cell.length_a   1.000
_cell.length_b   1.000
_cell.length_c   1.000
_cell.angle_alpha   90.00
_cell.angle_beta   90.00
_cell.angle_gamma   90.00
#
_symmetry.space_group_name_H-M   'P 1'
#
loop_
_entity.id
_entity.type
_entity.pdbx_description
1 polymer ?
#
loop_
_entity_poly.entity_id
_entity_poly.type
_entity_poly.pdbx_seq_one_letter_code
_entity_poly.pdbx_strand_id
1 'polypeptide(L)'
;MGPGSPATMHAPVESGAYDPERWMDVQAFVPQPNHHSRLPDRISKPQAMTTICSALRLIGATEREIAVWRHVADITERQAWHAEDRSPVNWKRQCDMAREMDIGERQFRRIEARLAGFGVLARTTADNGYRGRRSGQAYGAPIGCGLSIEPALANFRAFAGIVEEAALAEEARQEKALEARTARRRVGLLVATLKDIEMRHWAKGRLDELD
;
A
#
# COMPACT_ATOMS: atom_id res chain seq x y z
N MET A 1 61.70 -16.10 -58.60
CA MET A 1 61.73 -14.97 -57.64
C MET A 1 60.48 -14.13 -57.86
N GLY A 2 59.78 -13.79 -56.77
CA GLY A 2 58.56 -12.99 -56.78
C GLY A 2 57.47 -13.62 -55.90
N PRO A 3 57.43 -13.33 -54.58
CA PRO A 3 56.44 -13.89 -53.66
C PRO A 3 55.06 -13.29 -53.91
N GLY A 4 54.05 -14.15 -53.99
CA GLY A 4 52.65 -13.75 -54.11
C GLY A 4 52.13 -13.11 -52.81
N SER A 5 51.50 -11.95 -52.94
CA SER A 5 50.78 -11.27 -51.86
C SER A 5 49.60 -12.09 -51.36
N PRO A 6 49.33 -12.12 -50.04
CA PRO A 6 48.17 -12.80 -49.49
C PRO A 6 46.89 -11.97 -49.70
N ALA A 7 45.87 -12.61 -50.28
CA ALA A 7 44.52 -12.07 -50.36
C ALA A 7 43.85 -12.12 -48.98
N THR A 8 43.54 -10.96 -48.43
CA THR A 8 42.56 -10.80 -47.36
C THR A 8 41.17 -10.98 -47.95
N MET A 9 40.46 -12.07 -47.64
CA MET A 9 39.01 -12.14 -47.82
C MET A 9 38.35 -12.87 -46.65
N HIS A 10 37.52 -12.07 -45.97
CA HIS A 10 36.45 -12.33 -45.02
C HIS A 10 36.10 -13.78 -44.67
N ALA A 11 36.13 -14.06 -43.35
CA ALA A 11 35.48 -15.20 -42.75
C ALA A 11 33.99 -15.28 -43.18
N PRO A 12 33.45 -16.47 -43.45
CA PRO A 12 32.04 -16.65 -43.72
C PRO A 12 31.25 -16.27 -42.47
N VAL A 13 30.33 -15.32 -42.63
CA VAL A 13 29.24 -15.11 -41.67
C VAL A 13 28.47 -16.41 -41.61
N GLU A 14 28.58 -17.14 -40.50
CA GLU A 14 27.70 -18.26 -40.21
C GLU A 14 26.26 -17.75 -40.27
N SER A 15 25.60 -18.09 -41.38
CA SER A 15 24.16 -18.06 -41.53
C SER A 15 23.59 -18.98 -40.46
N GLY A 16 23.35 -18.43 -39.26
CA GLY A 16 22.55 -19.06 -38.22
C GLY A 16 21.19 -19.37 -38.82
N ALA A 17 21.03 -20.61 -39.26
CA ALA A 17 19.78 -21.13 -39.77
C ALA A 17 18.71 -20.82 -38.73
N TYR A 18 17.63 -20.18 -39.18
CA TYR A 18 16.41 -20.02 -38.40
C TYR A 18 15.92 -21.43 -38.05
N ASP A 19 16.11 -21.80 -36.79
CA ASP A 19 15.56 -23.00 -36.19
C ASP A 19 14.17 -22.65 -35.64
N PRO A 20 13.08 -23.03 -36.33
CA PRO A 20 11.72 -22.73 -35.87
C PRO A 20 11.36 -23.47 -34.57
N GLU A 21 12.16 -24.43 -34.12
CA GLU A 21 11.90 -25.21 -32.91
C GLU A 21 12.62 -24.67 -31.66
N ARG A 22 13.55 -23.71 -31.84
CA ARG A 22 14.29 -23.09 -30.73
C ARG A 22 13.49 -22.06 -29.91
N TRP A 23 12.25 -21.77 -30.32
CA TRP A 23 11.30 -20.92 -29.59
C TRP A 23 10.28 -21.71 -28.75
N MET A 24 10.50 -23.00 -28.53
CA MET A 24 9.90 -23.68 -27.36
C MET A 24 10.59 -23.23 -26.07
N ASP A 25 10.65 -21.91 -25.84
CA ASP A 25 10.70 -21.40 -24.48
C ASP A 25 9.27 -21.51 -23.98
N VAL A 26 9.05 -22.63 -23.32
CA VAL A 26 7.88 -23.02 -22.57
C VAL A 26 7.50 -21.84 -21.68
N GLN A 27 6.62 -20.95 -22.18
CA GLN A 27 5.63 -20.32 -21.32
C GLN A 27 4.80 -21.49 -20.81
N ALA A 28 5.33 -22.12 -19.77
CA ALA A 28 4.63 -23.11 -18.99
C ALA A 28 3.25 -22.50 -18.79
N PHE A 29 2.22 -23.24 -19.17
CA PHE A 29 0.91 -23.03 -18.59
C PHE A 29 1.14 -23.05 -17.08
N VAL A 30 1.30 -21.87 -16.49
CA VAL A 30 1.29 -21.68 -15.04
C VAL A 30 -0.20 -21.67 -14.77
N PRO A 31 -0.80 -22.78 -14.29
CA PRO A 31 -2.17 -22.71 -13.84
C PRO A 31 -2.25 -21.52 -12.90
N GLN A 32 -3.19 -20.60 -13.18
CA GLN A 32 -3.49 -19.52 -12.25
C GLN A 32 -3.64 -20.19 -10.87
N PRO A 33 -2.97 -19.68 -9.83
CA PRO A 33 -2.97 -20.36 -8.54
C PRO A 33 -4.41 -20.70 -8.16
N ASN A 34 -4.70 -21.97 -7.92
CA ASN A 34 -6.05 -22.48 -7.62
C ASN A 34 -6.64 -21.90 -6.31
N HIS A 35 -5.93 -20.95 -5.68
CA HIS A 35 -6.32 -20.27 -4.47
C HIS A 35 -5.98 -18.78 -4.58
N HIS A 36 -7.03 -17.96 -4.52
CA HIS A 36 -6.94 -16.52 -4.33
C HIS A 36 -7.02 -16.16 -2.84
N SER A 37 -6.36 -15.07 -2.48
CA SER A 37 -6.36 -14.52 -1.13
C SER A 37 -7.74 -13.95 -0.81
N ARG A 38 -8.35 -14.45 0.25
CA ARG A 38 -9.62 -13.91 0.76
C ARG A 38 -9.45 -13.18 2.08
N LEU A 39 -10.37 -12.27 2.36
CA LEU A 39 -10.50 -11.74 3.71
C LEU A 39 -10.86 -12.85 4.71
N PRO A 40 -10.39 -12.76 5.97
CA PRO A 40 -10.89 -13.59 7.05
C PRO A 40 -12.41 -13.44 7.19
N ASP A 41 -13.14 -14.53 7.44
CA ASP A 41 -14.62 -14.56 7.42
C ASP A 41 -15.31 -13.56 8.37
N ARG A 42 -14.61 -13.14 9.43
CA ARG A 42 -15.11 -12.17 10.42
C ARG A 42 -14.91 -10.70 10.01
N ILE A 43 -14.15 -10.45 8.94
CA ILE A 43 -13.82 -9.10 8.49
C ILE A 43 -14.69 -8.74 7.30
N SER A 44 -15.57 -7.77 7.50
CA SER A 44 -16.38 -7.23 6.40
C SER A 44 -15.55 -6.36 5.45
N LYS A 45 -15.97 -6.25 4.18
CA LYS A 45 -15.38 -5.31 3.20
C LYS A 45 -15.18 -3.90 3.76
N PRO A 46 -16.16 -3.22 4.40
CA PRO A 46 -15.95 -1.88 4.96
C PRO A 46 -14.89 -1.82 6.06
N GLN A 47 -14.82 -2.85 6.92
CA GLN A 47 -13.77 -2.95 7.94
C GLN A 47 -12.40 -3.10 7.29
N ALA A 48 -12.25 -4.02 6.34
CA ALA A 48 -10.98 -4.19 5.63
C ALA A 48 -10.54 -2.91 4.92
N MET A 49 -11.46 -2.22 4.24
CA MET A 49 -11.21 -0.94 3.60
C MET A 49 -10.72 0.11 4.59
N THR A 50 -11.33 0.19 5.76
CA THR A 50 -10.94 1.13 6.82
C THR A 50 -9.54 0.81 7.33
N THR A 51 -9.26 -0.46 7.64
CA THR A 51 -7.93 -0.92 8.10
C THR A 51 -6.84 -0.60 7.07
N ILE A 52 -7.06 -0.94 5.80
CA ILE A 52 -6.06 -0.70 4.75
C ILE A 52 -5.88 0.80 4.50
N CYS A 53 -6.95 1.61 4.51
CA CYS A 53 -6.80 3.08 4.40
C CYS A 53 -5.99 3.66 5.56
N SER A 54 -6.22 3.19 6.78
CA SER A 54 -5.45 3.63 7.96
C SER A 54 -3.98 3.22 7.85
N ALA A 55 -3.70 1.98 7.44
CA ALA A 55 -2.34 1.51 7.22
C ALA A 55 -1.64 2.31 6.11
N LEU A 56 -2.32 2.58 4.99
CA LEU A 56 -1.81 3.42 3.89
C LEU A 56 -1.40 4.81 4.39
N ARG A 57 -2.20 5.45 5.25
CA ARG A 57 -1.81 6.74 5.86
C ARG A 57 -0.54 6.62 6.69
N LEU A 58 -0.44 5.58 7.51
CA LEU A 58 0.71 5.34 8.39
C LEU A 58 2.01 5.11 7.62
N ILE A 59 1.93 4.48 6.43
CA ILE A 59 3.10 4.25 5.57
C ILE A 59 3.38 5.39 4.56
N GLY A 60 2.65 6.52 4.67
CA GLY A 60 2.92 7.72 3.88
C GLY A 60 2.24 7.79 2.52
N ALA A 61 1.12 7.09 2.32
CA ALA A 61 0.24 7.33 1.19
C ALA A 61 -0.46 8.68 1.34
N THR A 62 -0.65 9.39 0.22
CA THR A 62 -1.37 10.67 0.21
C THR A 62 -2.89 10.45 0.27
N GLU A 63 -3.65 11.42 0.76
CA GLU A 63 -5.12 11.34 0.78
C GLU A 63 -5.71 11.09 -0.62
N ARG A 64 -5.06 11.60 -1.68
CA ARG A 64 -5.50 11.36 -3.06
C ARG A 64 -5.26 9.91 -3.50
N GLU A 65 -4.16 9.30 -3.10
CA GLU A 65 -3.89 7.88 -3.36
C GLU A 65 -4.88 6.98 -2.62
N ILE A 66 -5.14 7.31 -1.35
CA ILE A 66 -6.11 6.58 -0.52
C ILE A 66 -7.51 6.71 -1.11
N ALA A 67 -7.91 7.89 -1.59
CA ALA A 67 -9.19 8.09 -2.25
C ALA A 67 -9.30 7.24 -3.53
N VAL A 68 -8.25 7.18 -4.35
CA VAL A 68 -8.24 6.34 -5.57
C VAL A 68 -8.35 4.87 -5.20
N TRP A 69 -7.55 4.41 -4.24
CA TRP A 69 -7.61 3.02 -3.78
C TRP A 69 -9.00 2.68 -3.25
N ARG A 70 -9.58 3.55 -2.42
CA ARG A 70 -10.92 3.37 -1.86
C ARG A 70 -11.98 3.31 -2.96
N HIS A 71 -11.91 4.17 -3.96
CA HIS A 71 -12.84 4.17 -5.10
C HIS A 71 -12.76 2.85 -5.88
N VAL A 72 -11.54 2.38 -6.17
CA VAL A 72 -11.33 1.10 -6.84
C VAL A 72 -11.91 -0.06 -6.02
N ALA A 73 -11.56 -0.11 -4.73
CA ALA A 73 -12.01 -1.12 -3.79
C ALA A 73 -13.54 -1.13 -3.59
N ASP A 74 -14.18 0.04 -3.56
CA ASP A 74 -15.62 0.17 -3.38
C ASP A 74 -16.40 -0.39 -4.57
N ILE A 75 -15.94 -0.14 -5.79
CA ILE A 75 -16.56 -0.67 -7.02
C ILE A 75 -16.31 -2.17 -7.19
N THR A 76 -15.23 -2.72 -6.62
CA THR A 76 -14.96 -4.16 -6.64
C THR A 76 -16.10 -4.94 -5.96
N GLU A 77 -16.63 -5.95 -6.66
CA GLU A 77 -17.78 -6.74 -6.24
C GLU A 77 -17.58 -7.31 -4.84
N ARG A 78 -18.56 -7.11 -3.93
CA ARG A 78 -18.45 -7.54 -2.52
C ARG A 78 -18.11 -9.02 -2.37
N GLN A 79 -18.70 -9.89 -3.19
CA GLN A 79 -18.46 -11.33 -3.11
C GLN A 79 -17.02 -11.71 -3.47
N ALA A 80 -16.37 -10.94 -4.33
CA ALA A 80 -15.00 -11.22 -4.75
C ALA A 80 -13.96 -11.00 -3.62
N TRP A 81 -14.30 -10.27 -2.55
CA TRP A 81 -13.42 -10.07 -1.39
C TRP A 81 -13.25 -11.32 -0.52
N HIS A 82 -14.19 -12.26 -0.64
CA HIS A 82 -14.22 -13.51 0.14
C HIS A 82 -14.08 -14.76 -0.74
N ALA A 83 -14.02 -14.58 -2.05
CA ALA A 83 -13.94 -15.68 -3.00
C ALA A 83 -12.52 -16.26 -3.03
N GLU A 84 -12.40 -17.58 -3.00
CA GLU A 84 -11.13 -18.29 -3.16
C GLU A 84 -10.87 -18.69 -4.62
N ASP A 85 -11.93 -18.73 -5.43
CA ASP A 85 -11.95 -19.22 -6.81
C ASP A 85 -11.79 -18.10 -7.85
N ARG A 86 -11.75 -16.83 -7.42
CA ARG A 86 -11.53 -15.68 -8.29
C ARG A 86 -10.83 -14.53 -7.59
N SER A 87 -9.96 -13.83 -8.33
CA SER A 87 -9.31 -12.61 -7.83
C SER A 87 -10.30 -11.43 -7.76
N PRO A 88 -10.20 -10.56 -6.73
CA PRO A 88 -11.03 -9.37 -6.61
C PRO A 88 -10.58 -8.28 -7.58
N VAL A 89 -11.10 -8.32 -8.81
CA VAL A 89 -10.75 -7.37 -9.87
C VAL A 89 -11.86 -6.37 -10.12
N ASN A 90 -11.48 -5.08 -10.17
CA ASN A 90 -12.29 -4.01 -10.71
C ASN A 90 -12.07 -3.89 -12.22
N TRP A 91 -13.13 -4.11 -13.00
CA TRP A 91 -13.11 -4.09 -14.47
C TRP A 91 -13.49 -2.75 -15.09
N LYS A 92 -13.73 -1.73 -14.27
CA LYS A 92 -14.05 -0.38 -14.76
C LYS A 92 -12.84 0.21 -15.45
N ARG A 93 -13.09 0.94 -16.55
CA ARG A 93 -12.01 1.60 -17.30
C ARG A 93 -11.34 2.66 -16.42
N GLN A 94 -10.01 2.67 -16.40
CA GLN A 94 -9.26 3.61 -15.58
C GLN A 94 -9.48 5.07 -16.00
N CYS A 95 -9.70 5.34 -17.29
CA CYS A 95 -10.02 6.69 -17.76
C CYS A 95 -11.36 7.20 -17.23
N ASP A 96 -12.37 6.33 -17.09
CA ASP A 96 -13.67 6.71 -16.55
C ASP A 96 -13.57 6.94 -15.03
N MET A 97 -12.83 6.09 -14.31
CA MET A 97 -12.53 6.34 -12.89
C MET A 97 -11.75 7.63 -12.68
N ALA A 98 -10.79 7.94 -13.55
CA ALA A 98 -10.04 9.18 -13.48
C ALA A 98 -10.94 10.41 -13.66
N ARG A 99 -11.89 10.36 -14.61
CA ARG A 99 -12.89 11.41 -14.82
C ARG A 99 -13.81 11.59 -13.62
N GLU A 100 -14.30 10.50 -13.03
CA GLU A 100 -15.17 10.54 -11.84
C GLU A 100 -14.49 11.17 -10.63
N MET A 101 -13.16 11.05 -10.55
CA MET A 101 -12.34 11.57 -9.47
C MET A 101 -11.68 12.92 -9.81
N ASP A 102 -12.07 13.54 -10.94
CA ASP A 102 -11.51 14.79 -11.44
C ASP A 102 -9.96 14.80 -11.43
N ILE A 103 -9.37 13.73 -11.99
CA ILE A 103 -7.93 13.57 -12.17
C ILE A 103 -7.58 13.23 -13.60
N GLY A 104 -6.46 13.78 -14.08
CA GLY A 104 -5.94 13.43 -15.40
C GLY A 104 -5.48 11.97 -15.45
N GLU A 105 -5.66 11.30 -16.58
CA GLU A 105 -5.30 9.88 -16.75
C GLU A 105 -3.83 9.60 -16.41
N ARG A 106 -2.92 10.52 -16.77
CA ARG A 106 -1.49 10.38 -16.43
C ARG A 106 -1.26 10.40 -14.93
N GLN A 107 -1.99 11.23 -14.19
CA GLN A 107 -1.93 11.29 -12.75
C GLN A 107 -2.53 10.02 -12.14
N PHE A 108 -3.67 9.55 -12.65
CA PHE A 108 -4.29 8.29 -12.22
C PHE A 108 -3.30 7.12 -12.35
N ARG A 109 -2.63 6.98 -13.51
CA ARG A 109 -1.61 5.92 -13.71
C ARG A 109 -0.42 6.04 -12.74
N ARG A 110 -0.02 7.26 -12.39
CA ARG A 110 1.07 7.50 -11.44
C ARG A 110 0.65 7.11 -10.01
N ILE A 111 -0.60 7.38 -9.65
CA ILE A 111 -1.20 6.92 -8.38
C ILE A 111 -1.29 5.40 -8.35
N GLU A 112 -1.77 4.75 -9.42
CA GLU A 112 -1.79 3.29 -9.51
C GLU A 112 -0.41 2.68 -9.26
N ALA A 113 0.64 3.23 -9.89
CA ALA A 113 2.01 2.73 -9.71
C ALA A 113 2.47 2.87 -8.25
N ARG A 114 2.11 3.95 -7.57
CA ARG A 114 2.39 4.11 -6.14
C ARG A 114 1.60 3.14 -5.26
N LEU A 115 0.31 2.94 -5.55
CA LEU A 115 -0.53 1.95 -4.86
C LEU A 115 -0.04 0.52 -5.07
N ALA A 116 0.52 0.22 -6.25
CA ALA A 116 1.21 -1.05 -6.49
C ALA A 116 2.50 -1.16 -5.68
N GLY A 117 3.27 -0.07 -5.56
CA GLY A 117 4.45 -0.01 -4.68
C GLY A 117 4.12 -0.21 -3.19
N PHE A 118 2.93 0.20 -2.75
CA PHE A 118 2.42 -0.10 -1.41
C PHE A 118 1.87 -1.52 -1.25
N GLY A 119 1.83 -2.33 -2.32
CA GLY A 119 1.34 -3.70 -2.27
C GLY A 119 -0.17 -3.82 -2.04
N VAL A 120 -0.96 -2.82 -2.47
CA VAL A 120 -2.43 -2.82 -2.33
C VAL A 120 -3.20 -2.92 -3.65
N LEU A 121 -2.49 -2.84 -4.78
CA LEU A 121 -3.10 -2.81 -6.10
C LEU A 121 -2.19 -3.48 -7.12
N ALA A 122 -2.76 -4.26 -8.04
CA ALA A 122 -2.06 -4.80 -9.19
C ALA A 122 -2.86 -4.55 -10.46
N ARG A 123 -2.17 -4.42 -11.59
CA ARG A 123 -2.83 -4.44 -12.90
C ARG A 123 -3.03 -5.88 -13.33
N THR A 124 -4.27 -6.25 -13.62
CA THR A 124 -4.58 -7.50 -14.29
C THR A 124 -4.62 -7.23 -15.79
N THR A 125 -3.78 -7.92 -16.55
CA THR A 125 -3.83 -7.97 -18.01
C THR A 125 -4.38 -9.31 -18.44
N ALA A 126 -5.21 -9.34 -19.47
CA ALA A 126 -5.67 -10.59 -20.05
C ALA A 126 -4.50 -11.42 -20.61
N ASP A 127 -4.56 -12.74 -20.43
CA ASP A 127 -3.52 -13.71 -20.82
C ASP A 127 -3.16 -13.68 -22.32
N ASN A 128 -4.05 -13.14 -23.16
CA ASN A 128 -3.85 -12.99 -24.60
C ASN A 128 -3.31 -11.62 -25.03
N GLY A 129 -2.87 -10.77 -24.09
CA GLY A 129 -2.37 -9.42 -24.38
C GLY A 129 -3.45 -8.42 -24.85
N TYR A 130 -4.73 -8.82 -24.83
CA TYR A 130 -5.83 -8.00 -25.32
C TYR A 130 -6.16 -6.85 -24.35
N ARG A 131 -6.13 -5.61 -24.87
CA ARG A 131 -6.39 -4.37 -24.13
C ARG A 131 -7.85 -3.90 -24.26
N GLY A 132 -8.82 -4.78 -23.99
CA GLY A 132 -10.24 -4.45 -24.06
C GLY A 132 -11.11 -5.49 -23.38
N ARG A 133 -12.38 -5.14 -23.09
CA ARG A 133 -13.37 -6.11 -22.59
C ARG A 133 -14.03 -6.81 -23.78
N ARG A 134 -13.72 -8.08 -24.01
CA ARG A 134 -14.65 -8.93 -24.79
C ARG A 134 -15.63 -9.54 -23.80
N SER A 135 -16.93 -9.34 -24.01
CA SER A 135 -17.96 -10.14 -23.36
C SER A 135 -17.89 -11.57 -23.92
N GLY A 136 -16.92 -12.34 -23.45
CA GLY A 136 -16.75 -13.75 -23.82
C GLY A 136 -17.72 -14.61 -23.01
N GLN A 137 -18.99 -14.62 -23.41
CA GLN A 137 -20.00 -15.56 -22.89
C GLN A 137 -19.69 -17.03 -23.25
N ALA A 138 -18.59 -17.29 -23.96
CA ALA A 138 -18.14 -18.62 -24.35
C ALA A 138 -17.20 -19.31 -23.32
N TYR A 139 -16.59 -18.58 -22.37
CA TYR A 139 -15.61 -19.16 -21.43
C TYR A 139 -15.68 -18.60 -19.99
N GLY A 140 -16.81 -18.02 -19.58
CA GLY A 140 -17.11 -17.78 -18.15
C GLY A 140 -16.37 -16.63 -17.44
N ALA A 141 -15.23 -16.13 -17.94
CA ALA A 141 -14.47 -15.04 -17.32
C ALA A 141 -14.34 -13.79 -18.22
N PRO A 142 -14.49 -12.57 -17.68
CA PRO A 142 -14.24 -11.35 -18.43
C PRO A 142 -12.76 -11.23 -18.80
N ILE A 143 -12.46 -11.44 -20.09
CA ILE A 143 -11.14 -11.17 -20.68
C ILE A 143 -11.01 -9.65 -20.81
N GLY A 144 -10.24 -9.02 -19.93
CA GLY A 144 -10.03 -7.56 -19.93
C GLY A 144 -8.83 -7.08 -19.11
N CYS A 145 -8.51 -5.80 -19.25
CA CYS A 145 -7.58 -5.12 -18.34
C CYS A 145 -8.36 -4.60 -17.14
N GLY A 146 -7.92 -4.93 -15.93
CA GLY A 146 -8.56 -4.53 -14.68
C GLY A 146 -7.56 -4.13 -13.61
N LEU A 147 -8.09 -3.64 -12.48
CA LEU A 147 -7.30 -3.36 -11.28
C LEU A 147 -7.66 -4.41 -10.22
N SER A 148 -6.71 -5.28 -9.88
CA SER A 148 -6.86 -6.27 -8.83
C SER A 148 -6.48 -5.68 -7.48
N ILE A 149 -7.31 -5.93 -6.47
CA ILE A 149 -6.98 -5.65 -5.07
C ILE A 149 -6.42 -6.89 -4.35
N GLU A 150 -6.11 -7.96 -5.08
CA GLU A 150 -5.46 -9.18 -4.56
C GLU A 150 -4.28 -8.88 -3.64
N PRO A 151 -3.34 -7.96 -3.99
CA PRO A 151 -2.22 -7.67 -3.10
C PRO A 151 -2.68 -7.13 -1.74
N ALA A 152 -3.76 -6.34 -1.71
CA ALA A 152 -4.30 -5.83 -0.46
C ALA A 152 -4.88 -6.94 0.43
N LEU A 153 -5.50 -7.96 -0.17
CA LEU A 153 -6.04 -9.11 0.57
C LEU A 153 -4.92 -10.03 1.05
N ALA A 154 -3.94 -10.33 0.19
CA ALA A 154 -2.76 -11.12 0.52
C ALA A 154 -1.98 -10.51 1.69
N ASN A 155 -1.82 -9.18 1.69
CA ASN A 155 -1.08 -8.44 2.71
C ASN A 155 -1.97 -7.93 3.86
N PHE A 156 -3.24 -8.33 3.93
CA PHE A 156 -4.19 -7.75 4.89
C PHE A 156 -3.70 -7.84 6.34
N ARG A 157 -3.11 -8.97 6.74
CA ARG A 157 -2.57 -9.16 8.10
C ARG A 157 -1.44 -8.19 8.42
N ALA A 158 -0.57 -7.89 7.45
CA ALA A 158 0.49 -6.92 7.63
C ALA A 158 -0.07 -5.51 7.83
N PHE A 159 -1.08 -5.11 7.04
CA PHE A 159 -1.75 -3.83 7.23
C PHE A 159 -2.47 -3.72 8.57
N ALA A 160 -3.13 -4.79 9.01
CA ALA A 160 -3.76 -4.85 10.33
C ALA A 160 -2.72 -4.68 11.46
N GLY A 161 -1.57 -5.35 11.35
CA GLY A 161 -0.46 -5.21 12.31
C GLY A 161 0.07 -3.78 12.39
N ILE A 162 0.28 -3.10 11.26
CA ILE A 162 0.74 -1.69 11.24
C ILE A 162 -0.23 -0.78 12.01
N VAL A 163 -1.54 -0.98 11.84
CA VAL A 163 -2.56 -0.18 12.53
C VAL A 163 -2.57 -0.46 14.03
N GLU A 164 -2.45 -1.73 14.41
CA GLU A 164 -2.38 -2.15 15.82
C GLU A 164 -1.14 -1.61 16.52
N GLU A 165 0.04 -1.74 15.91
CA GLU A 165 1.30 -1.20 16.43
C GLU A 165 1.22 0.33 16.62
N ALA A 166 0.62 1.04 15.67
CA ALA A 166 0.44 2.48 15.77
C ALA A 166 -0.53 2.87 16.90
N ALA A 167 -1.59 2.09 17.12
CA ALA A 167 -2.53 2.32 18.22
C ALA A 167 -1.84 2.12 19.59
N LEU A 168 -1.10 1.03 19.77
CA LEU A 168 -0.33 0.76 20.99
C LEU A 168 0.72 1.86 21.26
N ALA A 169 1.40 2.33 20.21
CA ALA A 169 2.38 3.40 20.33
C ALA A 169 1.73 4.76 20.69
N GLU A 170 0.50 5.03 20.27
CA GLU A 170 -0.26 6.21 20.67
C GLU A 170 -0.71 6.12 22.13
N GLU A 171 -1.24 4.98 22.58
CA GLU A 171 -1.62 4.75 23.97
C GLU A 171 -0.43 4.97 24.92
N ALA A 172 0.73 4.40 24.60
CA ALA A 172 1.95 4.59 25.38
C ALA A 172 2.42 6.06 25.40
N ARG A 173 2.19 6.82 24.32
CA ARG A 173 2.49 8.26 24.28
C ARG A 173 1.54 9.05 25.16
N GLN A 174 0.25 8.68 25.18
CA GLN A 174 -0.76 9.33 26.02
C GLN A 174 -0.50 9.08 27.50
N GLU A 175 -0.16 7.84 27.88
CA GLU A 175 0.20 7.49 29.26
C GLU A 175 1.39 8.33 29.75
N LYS A 176 2.48 8.37 28.98
CA LYS A 176 3.65 9.21 29.29
C LYS A 176 3.30 10.70 29.39
N ALA A 177 2.39 11.19 28.54
CA ALA A 177 1.94 12.58 28.60
C ALA A 177 1.14 12.86 29.88
N LEU A 178 0.32 11.92 30.35
CA LEU A 178 -0.40 12.01 31.61
C LEU A 178 0.56 11.98 32.80
N GLU A 179 1.54 11.07 32.82
CA GLU A 179 2.58 11.02 33.83
C GLU A 179 3.35 12.34 33.92
N ALA A 180 3.81 12.87 32.79
CA ALA A 180 4.50 14.16 32.74
C ALA A 180 3.65 15.31 33.27
N ARG A 181 2.34 15.31 32.98
CA ARG A 181 1.39 16.31 33.51
C ARG A 181 1.26 16.18 35.03
N THR A 182 1.13 14.97 35.57
CA THR A 182 1.02 14.76 37.02
C THR A 182 2.30 15.15 37.74
N ALA A 183 3.47 14.80 37.20
CA ALA A 183 4.77 15.18 37.74
C ALA A 183 4.92 16.71 37.80
N ARG A 184 4.58 17.43 36.71
CA ARG A 184 4.60 18.91 36.68
C ARG A 184 3.69 19.53 37.73
N ARG A 185 2.48 18.97 37.94
CA ARG A 185 1.57 19.43 39.00
C ARG A 185 2.19 19.25 40.39
N ARG A 186 2.81 18.09 40.66
CA ARG A 186 3.49 17.82 41.94
C ARG A 186 4.64 18.80 42.18
N VAL A 187 5.49 19.03 41.19
CA VAL A 187 6.57 20.02 41.29
C VAL A 187 6.01 21.42 41.53
N GLY A 188 4.96 21.82 40.82
CA GLY A 188 4.31 23.12 41.02
C GLY A 188 3.77 23.31 42.44
N LEU A 189 3.17 22.27 43.02
CA LEU A 189 2.71 22.29 44.41
C LEU A 189 3.88 22.41 45.40
N LEU A 190 4.95 21.64 45.20
CA LEU A 190 6.16 21.73 46.05
C LEU A 190 6.79 23.13 46.01
N VAL A 191 6.91 23.72 44.82
CA VAL A 191 7.41 25.08 44.65
C VAL A 191 6.51 26.10 45.37
N ALA A 192 5.19 25.96 45.25
CA ALA A 192 4.25 26.84 45.96
C ALA A 192 4.39 26.71 47.49
N THR A 193 4.52 25.49 48.01
CA THR A 193 4.72 25.27 49.45
C THR A 193 6.04 25.83 49.96
N LEU A 194 7.13 25.70 49.19
CA LEU A 194 8.43 26.26 49.56
C LEU A 194 8.38 27.79 49.62
N LYS A 195 7.74 28.43 48.62
CA LYS A 195 7.55 29.89 48.63
C LYS A 195 6.72 30.35 49.83
N ASP A 196 5.66 29.62 50.19
CA ASP A 196 4.85 29.95 51.37
C ASP A 196 5.67 29.82 52.67
N ILE A 197 6.49 28.77 52.80
CA ILE A 197 7.42 28.61 53.93
C ILE A 197 8.43 29.76 54.00
N GLU A 198 9.06 30.12 52.87
CA GLU A 198 10.00 31.26 52.80
C GLU A 198 9.33 32.58 53.20
N MET A 199 8.12 32.83 52.70
CA MET A 199 7.35 34.04 53.03
C MET A 199 7.02 34.11 54.53
N ARG A 200 6.65 32.97 55.14
CA ARG A 200 6.39 32.89 56.59
C ARG A 200 7.66 33.13 57.41
N HIS A 201 8.79 32.56 57.00
CA HIS A 201 10.08 32.79 57.67
C HIS A 201 10.49 34.26 57.63
N TRP A 202 10.35 34.90 56.46
CA TRP A 202 10.67 36.30 56.30
C TRP A 202 9.72 37.22 57.10
N ALA A 203 8.42 36.90 57.15
CA ALA A 203 7.47 37.64 57.97
C ALA A 203 7.79 37.54 59.47
N LYS A 204 8.28 36.40 59.94
CA LYS A 204 8.68 36.19 61.33
C LYS A 204 9.95 36.97 61.70
N GLY A 205 11.00 36.88 60.88
CA GLY A 205 12.24 37.61 61.13
C GLY A 205 12.06 39.14 61.16
N ARG A 206 11.09 39.66 60.42
CA ARG A 206 10.74 41.09 60.44
C ARG A 206 9.94 41.52 61.69
N LEU A 207 9.21 40.61 62.31
CA LEU A 207 8.54 40.88 63.59
C LEU A 207 9.54 40.90 64.74
N ASP A 208 10.52 40.00 64.73
CA ASP A 208 11.59 39.93 65.74
C ASP A 208 12.54 41.15 65.70
N GLU A 209 12.55 41.94 64.61
CA GLU A 209 13.32 43.19 64.48
C GLU A 209 12.59 44.45 65.01
N LEU A 210 11.30 44.33 65.35
CA LEU A 210 10.45 45.45 65.81
C LEU A 210 10.19 45.45 67.31
N ASP A 211 10.59 44.39 68.02
CA ASP A 211 10.55 44.24 69.49
C ASP A 211 11.94 44.50 70.11
#